data_AF-A0A382CC38-F1
#
_entry.id   AF-A0A382CC38-F1
#
_cell.length_a   1.000
_cell.length_b   1.000
_cell.length_c   1.000
_cell.angle_alpha   90.00
_cell.angle_beta   90.00
_cell.angle_gamma   90.00
#
_symmetry.space_group_name_H-M   'P 1'
#
loop_
_entity.id
_entity.type
_entity.pdbx_description
1 polymer ?
#
loop_
_entity_poly.entity_id
_entity_poly.type
_entity_poly.pdbx_seq_one_letter_code
_entity_poly.pdbx_strand_id
1 'polypeptide(L)'
;MVPEDSWITYLRAQREKFLANRRHSLGPDYFYDAASWDTVLEQEWQSFQQTLTPITDPSERPTNIEELIEPIATPEIVEKLQVGGDILNLYYFEDFQMLANQGIFRESHFLIDKGRKWEKKAIELVTQYGYQHIGYHQEYLEFMEARQ
;
A
#
# COMPACT_ATOMS: atom_id res chain seq x y z
N MET A 1 20.45 15.52 -24.60
CA MET A 1 19.91 15.94 -23.29
C MET A 1 18.45 16.27 -23.50
N VAL A 2 17.56 15.44 -22.97
CA VAL A 2 16.15 15.80 -22.86
C VAL A 2 16.09 16.99 -21.89
N PRO A 3 15.37 18.08 -22.20
CA PRO A 3 15.20 19.16 -21.24
C PRO A 3 14.60 18.57 -19.96
N GLU A 4 15.24 18.77 -18.81
CA GLU A 4 14.74 18.37 -17.47
C GLU A 4 13.28 18.79 -17.28
N ASP A 5 12.91 19.97 -17.82
CA ASP A 5 11.54 20.49 -17.87
C ASP A 5 10.53 19.50 -18.46
N SER A 6 10.91 18.73 -19.49
CA SER A 6 9.99 17.79 -20.13
C SER A 6 9.78 16.51 -19.31
N TRP A 7 10.75 16.11 -18.48
CA TRP A 7 10.63 14.95 -17.60
C TRP A 7 9.85 15.31 -16.34
N ILE A 8 10.14 16.46 -15.74
CA ILE A 8 9.38 16.98 -14.60
C ILE A 8 7.91 17.20 -14.98
N THR A 9 7.65 17.77 -16.16
CA THR A 9 6.28 17.96 -16.66
C THR A 9 5.58 16.61 -16.88
N TYR A 10 6.29 15.62 -17.41
CA TYR A 10 5.77 14.27 -17.57
C TYR A 10 5.42 13.63 -16.23
N LEU A 11 6.33 13.66 -15.24
CA LEU A 11 6.10 13.12 -13.91
C LEU A 11 4.90 13.77 -13.21
N ARG A 12 4.72 15.09 -13.34
CA ARG A 12 3.53 15.78 -12.81
C ARG A 12 2.23 15.26 -13.42
N ALA A 13 2.22 15.07 -14.75
CA ALA A 13 1.05 14.53 -15.43
C ALA A 13 0.75 13.08 -15.01
N GLN A 14 1.79 12.26 -14.82
CA GLN A 14 1.63 10.88 -14.34
C GLN A 14 1.17 10.82 -12.88
N ARG A 15 1.66 11.72 -12.02
CA ARG A 15 1.20 11.85 -10.63
C ARG A 15 -0.31 12.07 -10.56
N GLU A 16 -0.84 13.02 -11.33
CA GLU A 16 -2.27 13.32 -11.33
C GLU A 16 -3.10 12.11 -11.78
N LYS A 17 -2.65 11.38 -12.79
CA LYS A 17 -3.30 10.14 -13.25
C LYS A 17 -3.27 9.04 -12.18
N PHE A 18 -2.12 8.85 -11.53
CA PHE A 18 -1.93 7.89 -10.46
C PHE A 18 -2.88 8.17 -9.29
N LEU A 19 -2.91 9.41 -8.80
CA LEU A 19 -3.78 9.81 -7.68
C LEU A 19 -5.26 9.68 -8.05
N ALA A 20 -5.65 10.08 -9.27
CA ALA A 20 -7.01 9.93 -9.74
C ALA A 20 -7.44 8.45 -9.81
N ASN A 21 -6.57 7.57 -10.32
CA ASN A 21 -6.80 6.13 -10.37
C ASN A 21 -6.99 5.56 -8.95
N ARG A 22 -6.10 5.88 -8.01
CA ARG A 22 -6.17 5.40 -6.62
C ARG A 22 -7.39 5.91 -5.86
N ARG A 23 -7.74 7.19 -5.99
CA ARG A 23 -8.98 7.75 -5.41
C ARG A 23 -10.21 7.04 -5.96
N HIS A 24 -10.23 6.76 -7.26
CA HIS A 24 -11.31 6.01 -7.88
C HIS A 24 -11.40 4.58 -7.31
N SER A 25 -10.27 3.89 -7.15
CA SER A 25 -10.22 2.55 -6.54
C SER A 25 -10.68 2.51 -5.09
N LEU A 26 -10.39 3.55 -4.30
CA LEU A 26 -10.84 3.68 -2.91
C LEU A 26 -12.33 3.94 -2.76
N GLY A 27 -12.96 4.57 -3.75
CA GLY A 27 -14.42 4.79 -3.75
C GLY A 27 -14.90 5.53 -2.50
N PRO A 28 -15.94 5.04 -1.79
CA PRO A 28 -16.49 5.69 -0.60
C PRO A 28 -15.48 5.87 0.54
N ASP A 29 -14.53 4.95 0.70
CA ASP A 29 -13.55 4.96 1.80
C ASP A 29 -12.62 6.17 1.73
N TYR A 30 -12.37 6.68 0.52
CA TYR A 30 -11.61 7.92 0.32
C TYR A 30 -12.30 9.11 1.01
N PHE A 31 -13.63 9.20 0.91
CA PHE A 31 -14.38 10.35 1.43
C PHE A 31 -14.57 10.30 2.94
N TYR A 32 -14.38 9.14 3.57
CA TYR A 32 -14.44 8.98 5.02
C TYR A 32 -13.27 9.70 5.72
N ASP A 33 -12.06 9.61 5.15
CA ASP A 33 -10.88 10.34 5.62
C ASP A 33 -9.93 10.71 4.46
N ALA A 34 -10.34 11.71 3.69
CA ALA A 34 -9.59 12.13 2.50
C ALA A 34 -8.19 12.67 2.82
N ALA A 35 -7.99 13.26 4.01
CA ALA A 35 -6.72 13.86 4.39
C ALA A 35 -5.66 12.80 4.69
N SER A 36 -6.02 11.76 5.44
CA SER A 36 -5.14 10.62 5.67
C SER A 36 -4.85 9.88 4.37
N TRP A 37 -5.88 9.67 3.54
CA TRP A 37 -5.69 9.02 2.25
C TRP A 37 -4.82 9.81 1.29
N ASP A 38 -4.99 11.13 1.16
CA ASP A 38 -4.11 11.94 0.32
C ASP A 38 -2.65 11.85 0.78
N THR A 39 -2.40 11.75 2.09
CA THR A 39 -1.05 11.53 2.64
C THR A 39 -0.48 10.17 2.23
N VAL A 40 -1.27 9.11 2.36
CA VAL A 40 -0.87 7.74 1.97
C VAL A 40 -0.61 7.65 0.46
N LEU A 41 -1.50 8.19 -0.36
CA LEU A 41 -1.37 8.17 -1.81
C LEU A 41 -0.18 9.00 -2.30
N GLU A 42 0.14 10.11 -1.62
CA GLU A 42 1.33 10.89 -1.94
C GLU A 42 2.61 10.11 -1.63
N GLN A 43 2.67 9.45 -0.48
CA GLN A 43 3.81 8.58 -0.13
C GLN A 43 3.97 7.43 -1.12
N GLU A 44 2.87 6.83 -1.57
CA GLU A 44 2.84 5.80 -2.59
C GLU A 44 3.43 6.32 -3.92
N TRP A 45 3.01 7.52 -4.35
CA TRP A 45 3.57 8.17 -5.54
C TRP A 45 5.07 8.45 -5.40
N GLN A 46 5.53 8.92 -4.24
CA GLN A 46 6.96 9.20 -4.03
C GLN A 46 7.80 7.93 -4.16
N SER A 47 7.34 6.81 -3.61
CA SER A 47 8.00 5.51 -3.74
C SER A 47 7.99 5.02 -5.19
N PHE A 48 6.86 5.15 -5.89
CA PHE A 48 6.75 4.77 -7.30
C PHE A 48 7.64 5.63 -8.20
N GLN A 49 7.71 6.93 -7.98
CA GLN A 49 8.55 7.84 -8.76
C GLN A 49 10.04 7.44 -8.70
N GLN A 50 10.51 6.82 -7.60
CA GLN A 50 11.89 6.36 -7.46
C GLN A 50 12.24 5.15 -8.34
N THR A 51 11.25 4.38 -8.78
CA THR A 51 11.46 3.23 -9.68
C THR A 51 11.49 3.65 -11.15
N LEU A 52 10.97 4.83 -11.48
CA LEU A 52 10.91 5.34 -12.84
C LEU A 52 12.28 5.79 -13.33
N THR A 53 12.73 5.17 -14.43
CA THR A 53 13.93 5.62 -15.14
C THR A 53 13.59 6.80 -16.06
N PRO A 54 14.44 7.86 -16.09
CA PRO A 54 14.24 8.97 -17.02
C PRO A 54 14.25 8.48 -18.47
N ILE A 55 13.12 8.62 -19.16
CA ILE A 55 12.99 8.23 -20.57
C ILE A 55 13.61 9.32 -21.44
N THR A 56 14.69 8.95 -22.15
CA THR A 56 15.49 9.88 -22.96
C THR A 56 14.91 10.16 -24.35
N ASP A 57 14.00 9.34 -24.85
CA ASP A 57 13.22 9.63 -26.05
C ASP A 57 11.75 9.95 -25.68
N PRO A 58 11.26 11.18 -25.94
CA PRO A 58 9.87 11.53 -25.67
C PRO A 58 8.83 10.66 -26.36
N SER A 59 9.15 10.03 -27.49
CA SER A 59 8.25 9.15 -28.24
C SER A 59 8.09 7.76 -27.61
N GLU A 60 9.02 7.36 -26.75
CA GLU A 60 8.98 6.10 -26.00
C GLU A 60 8.26 6.24 -24.65
N ARG A 61 7.74 7.41 -24.33
CA ARG A 61 7.05 7.66 -23.06
C ARG A 61 5.70 6.93 -23.03
N PRO A 62 5.45 6.06 -22.03
CA PRO A 62 4.14 5.49 -21.82
C PRO A 62 3.09 6.59 -21.66
N THR A 63 2.00 6.46 -22.41
CA THR A 63 0.89 7.41 -22.38
C THR A 63 -0.16 7.02 -21.34
N ASN A 64 -0.25 5.72 -21.03
CA ASN A 64 -1.13 5.19 -20.02
C ASN A 64 -0.37 4.92 -18.71
N ILE A 65 -0.97 5.27 -17.57
CA ILE A 65 -0.31 5.08 -16.27
C ILE A 65 -0.28 3.59 -15.91
N GLU A 66 -1.27 2.83 -16.37
CA GLU A 66 -1.39 1.38 -16.18
C GLU A 66 -0.28 0.59 -16.91
N GLU A 67 0.41 1.21 -17.88
CA GLU A 67 1.61 0.62 -18.51
C GLU A 67 2.88 0.85 -17.68
N LEU A 68 2.83 1.81 -16.74
CA LEU A 68 3.93 2.12 -15.81
C LEU A 68 3.73 1.44 -14.46
N ILE A 69 2.48 1.23 -14.06
CA ILE A 69 2.12 0.56 -12.81
C ILE A 69 2.10 -0.95 -13.11
N GLU A 70 3.04 -1.72 -12.57
CA GLU A 70 2.89 -3.17 -12.58
C GLU A 70 1.57 -3.56 -11.89
N PRO A 71 0.79 -4.49 -12.45
CA PRO A 71 -0.40 -4.98 -11.79
C PRO A 71 -0.01 -5.47 -10.40
N ILE A 72 -0.70 -4.91 -9.41
CA ILE A 72 -0.53 -5.26 -8.01
C ILE A 72 -0.66 -6.79 -7.89
N ALA A 73 0.41 -7.45 -7.46
CA ALA A 73 0.34 -8.82 -7.01
C ALA A 73 -0.48 -8.84 -5.71
N THR A 74 -1.80 -8.88 -5.83
CA THR A 74 -2.63 -9.35 -4.72
C THR A 74 -2.19 -10.77 -4.42
N PRO A 75 -1.78 -11.10 -3.18
CA PRO A 75 -1.49 -12.48 -2.84
C PRO A 75 -2.71 -13.32 -3.22
N GLU A 76 -2.51 -14.29 -4.13
CA GLU A 76 -3.60 -15.09 -4.72
C GLU A 76 -4.40 -15.86 -3.66
N ILE A 77 -3.86 -16.02 -2.45
CA ILE A 77 -4.48 -16.73 -1.34
C ILE A 77 -4.25 -15.94 -0.05
N VAL A 78 -5.26 -15.19 0.37
CA VAL A 78 -5.35 -14.67 1.74
C VAL A 78 -6.15 -15.67 2.54
N GLU A 79 -5.49 -16.37 3.48
CA GLU A 79 -6.18 -17.30 4.38
C GLU A 79 -7.19 -16.54 5.24
N LYS A 80 -8.38 -17.11 5.44
CA LYS A 80 -9.45 -16.50 6.23
C LYS A 80 -9.70 -17.34 7.47
N LEU A 81 -9.65 -16.71 8.64
CA LEU A 81 -9.89 -17.35 9.93
C LEU A 81 -11.17 -16.82 10.56
N GLN A 82 -11.99 -17.74 11.08
CA GLN A 82 -13.16 -17.36 11.86
C GLN A 82 -12.78 -17.21 13.33
N VAL A 83 -12.94 -16.02 13.88
CA VAL A 83 -12.57 -15.69 15.26
C VAL A 83 -13.69 -14.93 15.94
N GLY A 84 -14.24 -15.47 17.04
CA GLY A 84 -15.23 -14.78 17.86
C GLY A 84 -16.56 -14.42 17.18
N GLY A 85 -16.77 -14.82 15.93
CA GLY A 85 -17.93 -14.45 15.11
C GLY A 85 -17.56 -13.78 13.79
N ASP A 86 -16.38 -13.17 13.72
CA ASP A 86 -15.88 -12.43 12.56
C ASP A 86 -14.99 -13.31 11.68
N ILE A 87 -14.94 -13.00 10.38
CA ILE A 87 -14.03 -13.63 9.43
C ILE A 87 -12.93 -12.62 9.12
N LEU A 88 -11.72 -12.90 9.58
CA LEU A 88 -10.56 -12.05 9.41
C LEU A 88 -9.59 -12.63 8.39
N ASN A 89 -8.97 -11.75 7.62
CA ASN A 89 -7.89 -12.09 6.71
C ASN A 89 -6.58 -12.27 7.50
N LEU A 90 -5.85 -13.34 7.21
CA LEU A 90 -4.53 -13.64 7.76
C LEU A 90 -3.46 -13.20 6.77
N TYR A 91 -2.52 -12.38 7.24
CA TYR A 91 -1.34 -11.98 6.49
C TYR A 91 -0.09 -12.47 7.17
N TYR A 92 0.82 -13.10 6.42
CA TYR A 92 2.18 -13.25 6.89
C TYR A 92 2.82 -11.87 6.99
N PHE A 93 3.70 -11.69 7.97
CA PHE A 93 4.36 -10.41 8.18
C PHE A 93 5.09 -9.89 6.92
N GLU A 94 5.64 -10.78 6.10
CA GLU A 94 6.34 -10.40 4.86
C GLU A 94 5.37 -9.91 3.78
N ASP A 95 4.20 -10.53 3.67
CA ASP A 95 3.14 -10.08 2.78
C ASP A 95 2.58 -8.74 3.24
N PHE A 96 2.34 -8.58 4.55
CA PHE A 96 1.94 -7.28 5.11
C PHE A 96 2.97 -6.21 4.75
N GLN A 97 4.27 -6.45 4.97
CA GLN A 97 5.31 -5.49 4.64
C GLN A 97 5.34 -5.17 3.15
N MET A 98 5.24 -6.17 2.30
CA MET A 98 5.22 -5.99 0.85
C MET A 98 4.03 -5.12 0.43
N LEU A 99 2.81 -5.48 0.85
CA LEU A 99 1.58 -4.77 0.53
C LEU A 99 1.57 -3.35 1.11
N ALA A 100 2.06 -3.17 2.33
CA ALA A 100 2.12 -1.86 2.99
C ALA A 100 3.15 -0.95 2.33
N ASN A 101 4.33 -1.47 1.97
CA ASN A 101 5.34 -0.71 1.21
C ASN A 101 4.87 -0.31 -0.19
N GLN A 102 4.02 -1.13 -0.80
CA GLN A 102 3.40 -0.83 -2.09
C GLN A 102 2.18 0.10 -1.95
N GLY A 103 1.78 0.48 -0.73
CA GLY A 103 0.62 1.35 -0.47
C GLY A 103 -0.73 0.72 -0.79
N ILE A 104 -0.80 -0.61 -0.89
CA ILE A 104 -1.99 -1.35 -1.36
C ILE A 104 -2.61 -2.22 -0.27
N PHE A 105 -2.03 -2.22 0.92
CA PHE A 105 -2.65 -2.81 2.10
C PHE A 105 -3.80 -1.92 2.57
N ARG A 106 -5.05 -2.43 2.52
CA ARG A 106 -6.27 -1.65 2.81
C ARG A 106 -7.14 -2.26 3.92
N GLU A 107 -6.66 -3.28 4.60
CA GLU A 107 -7.44 -3.92 5.67
C GLU A 107 -7.50 -3.04 6.91
N SER A 108 -8.71 -2.91 7.46
CA SER A 108 -8.96 -2.16 8.70
C SER A 108 -8.84 -3.04 9.93
N HIS A 109 -9.11 -4.35 9.78
CA HIS A 109 -9.10 -5.33 10.85
C HIS A 109 -8.61 -6.67 10.31
N PHE A 110 -7.46 -7.14 10.79
CA PHE A 110 -6.81 -8.34 10.25
C PHE A 110 -5.98 -9.08 11.29
N LEU A 111 -5.61 -10.32 10.95
CA LEU A 111 -4.65 -11.11 11.68
C LEU A 111 -3.29 -11.03 10.99
N ILE A 112 -2.23 -10.91 11.77
CA ILE A 112 -0.87 -11.00 11.28
C ILE A 112 -0.14 -12.20 11.90
N ASP A 113 0.49 -13.01 11.07
CA ASP A 113 1.43 -14.05 11.49
C ASP A 113 2.85 -13.48 11.47
N LYS A 114 3.40 -13.26 12.67
CA LYS A 114 4.79 -12.79 12.83
C LYS A 114 5.83 -13.91 12.64
N GLY A 115 5.41 -15.18 12.57
CA GLY A 115 6.30 -16.34 12.60
C GLY A 115 7.27 -16.28 13.78
N ARG A 116 8.54 -16.61 13.55
CA ARG A 116 9.59 -16.52 14.58
C ARG A 116 10.16 -15.11 14.80
N LYS A 117 9.57 -14.07 14.20
CA LYS A 117 10.08 -12.70 14.35
C LYS A 117 9.86 -12.21 15.78
N TRP A 118 10.71 -11.27 16.20
CA TRP A 118 10.60 -10.65 17.51
C TRP A 118 9.32 -9.82 17.57
N GLU A 119 8.38 -10.24 18.40
CA GLU A 119 7.07 -9.63 18.61
C GLU A 119 7.13 -8.10 18.69
N LYS A 120 7.98 -7.58 19.59
CA LYS A 120 8.14 -6.14 19.76
C LYS A 120 8.49 -5.40 18.46
N LYS A 121 9.39 -5.98 17.65
CA LYS A 121 9.79 -5.39 16.37
C LYS A 121 8.69 -5.48 15.31
N ALA A 122 7.94 -6.59 15.30
CA ALA A 122 6.83 -6.78 14.37
C ALA A 122 5.72 -5.75 14.65
N ILE A 123 5.31 -5.61 15.91
CA ILE A 123 4.32 -4.62 16.35
C ILE A 123 4.79 -3.20 16.06
N GLU A 124 6.04 -2.86 16.40
CA GLU A 124 6.61 -1.54 16.12
C GLU A 124 6.55 -1.20 14.63
N LEU A 125 6.84 -2.18 13.76
CA LEU A 125 6.83 -1.97 12.33
C LEU A 125 5.41 -1.80 11.79
N VAL A 126 4.47 -2.68 12.16
CA VAL A 126 3.05 -2.57 11.78
C VAL A 126 2.47 -1.23 12.25
N THR A 127 2.87 -0.79 13.44
CA THR A 127 2.51 0.52 14.01
C THR A 127 2.98 1.70 13.16
N GLN A 128 4.15 1.62 12.52
CA GLN A 128 4.66 2.67 11.64
C GLN A 128 3.76 2.88 10.40
N TYR A 129 3.02 1.85 9.98
CA TYR A 129 2.06 1.93 8.88
C TYR A 129 0.65 2.37 9.33
N GLY A 130 0.49 2.85 10.56
CA GLY A 130 -0.80 3.40 11.04
C GLY A 130 -1.71 2.39 11.72
N TYR A 131 -1.19 1.22 12.10
CA TYR A 131 -1.96 0.17 12.76
C TYR A 131 -1.69 0.12 14.27
N GLN A 132 -2.58 -0.52 15.02
CA GLN A 132 -2.41 -0.80 16.44
C GLN A 132 -2.63 -2.28 16.72
N HIS A 133 -1.83 -2.81 17.63
CA HIS A 133 -2.00 -4.15 18.17
C HIS A 133 -3.08 -4.13 19.26
N ILE A 134 -4.16 -4.90 19.06
CA ILE A 134 -5.32 -4.91 19.98
C ILE A 134 -5.43 -6.20 20.79
N GLY A 135 -4.63 -7.23 20.48
CA GLY A 135 -4.59 -8.47 21.25
C GLY A 135 -4.03 -9.66 20.49
N TYR A 136 -4.09 -10.82 21.15
CA TYR A 136 -3.51 -12.06 20.66
C TYR A 136 -4.59 -13.08 20.31
N HIS A 137 -4.41 -13.80 19.19
CA HIS A 137 -5.22 -14.96 18.83
C HIS A 137 -4.51 -16.28 19.17
N GLN A 138 -3.22 -16.39 18.84
CA GLN A 138 -2.34 -17.54 19.15
C GLN A 138 -0.90 -17.03 19.36
N GLU A 139 0.04 -17.90 19.75
CA GLU A 139 1.44 -17.53 20.08
C GLU A 139 2.14 -16.69 18.98
N TYR A 140 1.75 -16.88 17.72
CA TYR A 140 2.30 -16.16 16.57
C TYR A 140 1.26 -15.32 15.80
N LEU A 141 0.00 -15.33 16.24
CA LEU A 141 -1.10 -14.64 15.55
C LEU A 141 -1.60 -13.46 16.39
N GLU A 142 -1.50 -12.27 15.82
CA GLU A 142 -1.82 -11.00 16.48
C GLU A 142 -2.96 -10.27 15.75
N PHE A 143 -3.84 -9.63 16.51
CA PHE A 143 -4.88 -8.76 15.97
C PHE A 143 -4.34 -7.36 15.73
N MET A 144 -4.59 -6.87 14.53
CA MET A 144 -4.22 -5.53 14.10
C MET A 144 -5.45 -4.76 13.64
N GLU A 145 -5.52 -3.51 14.05
CA GLU A 145 -6.59 -2.58 13.66
C GLU A 145 -5.99 -1.26 13.16
N ALA A 146 -6.60 -0.63 12.15
CA ALA A 146 -6.20 0.71 11.72
C ALA A 146 -6.46 1.73 12.85
N ARG A 147 -5.51 2.64 13.08
CA ARG A 147 -5.70 3.74 14.06
C ARG A 147 -6.73 4.73 13.51
N GLN A 148 -7.77 4.98 14.31
CA GLN A 148 -8.76 6.03 14.08
C GLN A 148 -8.22 7.42 14.37
#